data_AF-A0A3N1GKK5-F1
#
_entry.id   AF-A0A3N1GKK5-F1
#
_cell.length_a   1.000
_cell.length_b   1.000
_cell.length_c   1.000
_cell.angle_alpha   90.00
_cell.angle_beta   90.00
_cell.angle_gamma   90.00
#
_symmetry.space_group_name_H-M   'P 1'
#
loop_
_entity.id
_entity.type
_entity.pdbx_description
1 polymer ?
#
loop_
_entity_poly.entity_id
_entity_poly.type
_entity_poly.pdbx_seq_one_letter_code
_entity_poly.pdbx_strand_id
1 'polypeptide(L)'
;MTGYHTAPMIVDTDGDRGLRDIYFHESVTDLSDVAGPAWPEVLHRTALLLFTPDAVVSNQVGAGIEFLRRHGYTVAAHAPVRLHRHHIREIWRRDLSDPGWETRDRLAICDRLLTFTDSLAVLLVDESPEPDRPAARRLTALKGSGEPQQRTAGTLRASLDSPNNVFRLVHASDGPEQVLREIGILFAARRRRELFKALTHADRVPAAVLTADARQLARTAGPQSLNAEPSLRRLLDASPTANLHRHLADLAAGRPVHCWALYEAIDESGLDFIEWDVIAVGALALSSLPRPPEEA
;
A
#
# COMPACT_ATOMS: atom_id res chain seq x y z
N MET A 1 23.81 -33.53 -3.14
CA MET A 1 24.81 -32.83 -2.31
C MET A 1 25.53 -31.84 -3.20
N THR A 2 24.99 -30.63 -3.30
CA THR A 2 25.60 -29.46 -3.94
C THR A 2 25.28 -28.31 -3.00
N GLY A 3 26.34 -27.66 -2.50
CA GLY A 3 26.29 -26.80 -1.32
C GLY A 3 25.43 -25.57 -1.52
N TYR A 4 24.40 -25.43 -0.68
CA TYR A 4 23.90 -24.13 -0.29
C TYR A 4 25.04 -23.44 0.47
N HIS A 5 25.86 -22.65 -0.23
CA HIS A 5 26.69 -21.67 0.43
C HIS A 5 25.74 -20.72 1.16
N THR A 6 25.76 -20.81 2.49
CA THR A 6 25.12 -19.90 3.42
C THR A 6 25.61 -18.49 3.11
N ALA A 7 24.85 -17.74 2.31
CA ALA A 7 24.92 -16.29 2.32
C ALA A 7 24.72 -15.83 3.77
N PRO A 8 25.48 -14.83 4.25
CA PRO A 8 25.38 -14.39 5.63
C PRO A 8 23.95 -13.90 5.92
N MET A 9 23.23 -14.76 6.62
CA MET A 9 22.02 -14.54 7.42
C MET A 9 21.42 -13.14 7.30
N ILE A 10 20.54 -12.95 6.31
CA ILE A 10 19.40 -12.04 6.47
C ILE A 10 18.46 -12.73 7.45
N VAL A 11 18.83 -12.73 8.72
CA VAL A 11 18.01 -13.23 9.81
C VAL A 11 17.33 -12.03 10.43
N ASP A 12 16.02 -11.95 10.19
CA ASP A 12 15.10 -11.18 11.01
C ASP A 12 15.29 -11.58 12.48
N THR A 13 15.15 -10.61 13.37
CA THR A 13 15.09 -10.78 14.82
C THR A 13 13.98 -11.75 15.28
N ASP A 14 13.09 -12.19 14.38
CA ASP A 14 12.06 -13.23 14.59
C ASP A 14 12.49 -14.67 14.19
N GLY A 15 13.77 -14.91 13.91
CA GLY A 15 14.48 -16.19 14.10
C GLY A 15 14.09 -17.45 13.28
N ASP A 16 12.84 -17.62 12.82
CA ASP A 16 12.39 -18.91 12.24
C ASP A 16 11.26 -18.79 11.18
N ARG A 17 10.57 -17.64 11.05
CA ARG A 17 9.39 -17.52 10.14
C ARG A 17 9.71 -17.06 8.72
N GLY A 18 10.64 -16.11 8.53
CA GLY A 18 11.02 -15.64 7.18
C GLY A 18 11.58 -16.77 6.29
N LEU A 19 12.29 -17.72 6.90
CA LEU A 19 12.89 -18.88 6.23
C LEU A 19 11.89 -20.02 5.92
N ARG A 20 10.59 -19.87 6.21
CA ARG A 20 9.55 -20.87 5.84
C ARG A 20 8.44 -20.29 4.98
N ASP A 21 8.52 -19.01 4.61
CA ASP A 21 7.53 -18.37 3.75
C ASP A 21 7.75 -18.74 2.29
N ILE A 22 6.74 -19.37 1.66
CA ILE A 22 6.83 -19.85 0.28
C ILE A 22 7.06 -18.73 -0.73
N TYR A 23 6.47 -17.54 -0.50
CA TYR A 23 6.61 -16.41 -1.40
C TYR A 23 8.02 -15.83 -1.35
N PHE A 24 8.64 -15.82 -0.16
CA PHE A 24 10.04 -15.47 -0.01
C PHE A 24 10.95 -16.45 -0.77
N HIS A 25 10.75 -17.76 -0.57
CA HIS A 25 11.59 -18.80 -1.20
C HIS A 25 11.55 -18.75 -2.72
N GLU A 26 10.35 -18.67 -3.30
CA GLU A 26 10.25 -18.56 -4.76
C GLU A 26 10.95 -17.30 -5.29
N SER A 27 10.75 -16.16 -4.64
CA SER A 27 11.33 -14.89 -5.06
C SER A 27 12.85 -14.83 -4.88
N VAL A 28 13.39 -15.40 -3.79
CA VAL A 28 14.85 -15.41 -3.57
C VAL A 28 15.54 -16.31 -4.59
N THR A 29 14.92 -17.45 -4.96
CA THR A 29 15.42 -18.29 -6.06
C THR A 29 15.41 -17.53 -7.37
N ASP A 30 14.29 -16.89 -7.72
CA ASP A 30 14.18 -16.10 -8.96
C ASP A 30 15.21 -14.95 -9.02
N LEU A 31 15.43 -14.24 -7.91
CA LEU A 31 16.42 -13.16 -7.86
C LEU A 31 17.86 -13.71 -7.93
N SER A 32 18.17 -14.79 -7.21
CA SER A 32 19.48 -15.45 -7.24
C SER A 32 19.83 -15.95 -8.64
N ASP A 33 18.86 -16.52 -9.36
CA ASP A 33 19.07 -16.98 -10.75
C ASP A 33 19.33 -15.82 -11.71
N VAL A 34 18.69 -14.67 -11.49
CA VAL A 34 18.81 -13.48 -12.36
C VAL A 34 20.08 -12.68 -12.07
N ALA A 35 20.39 -12.43 -10.80
CA ALA A 35 21.51 -11.57 -10.37
C ALA A 35 22.80 -12.36 -10.08
N GLY A 36 22.74 -13.70 -10.03
CA GLY A 36 23.87 -14.54 -9.70
C GLY A 36 24.46 -14.19 -8.33
N PRO A 37 25.79 -14.27 -8.14
CA PRO A 37 26.44 -13.97 -6.87
C PRO A 37 26.20 -12.55 -6.32
N ALA A 38 25.77 -11.61 -7.16
CA ALA A 38 25.49 -10.23 -6.77
C ALA A 38 24.10 -10.03 -6.15
N TRP A 39 23.25 -11.06 -6.10
CA TRP A 39 21.88 -10.93 -5.60
C TRP A 39 21.77 -10.30 -4.19
N PRO A 40 22.67 -10.55 -3.21
CA PRO A 40 22.54 -9.92 -1.90
C PRO A 40 22.73 -8.40 -1.96
N GLU A 41 23.67 -7.92 -2.77
CA GLU A 41 23.94 -6.49 -2.97
C GLU A 41 22.78 -5.81 -3.72
N VAL A 42 22.28 -6.47 -4.77
CA VAL A 42 21.09 -6.00 -5.50
C VAL A 42 19.90 -5.86 -4.52
N LEU A 43 19.66 -6.86 -3.69
CA LEU A 43 18.59 -6.82 -2.70
C LEU A 43 18.82 -5.74 -1.63
N HIS A 44 20.06 -5.56 -1.17
CA HIS A 44 20.41 -4.55 -0.18
C HIS A 44 20.05 -3.13 -0.66
N ARG A 45 20.22 -2.87 -1.97
CA ARG A 45 19.88 -1.60 -2.60
C ARG A 45 18.43 -1.50 -3.09
N THR A 46 17.64 -2.57 -2.95
CA THR A 46 16.27 -2.62 -3.45
C THR A 46 15.25 -2.25 -2.37
N ALA A 47 14.27 -1.46 -2.75
CA ALA A 47 13.05 -1.27 -1.99
C ALA A 47 11.82 -1.47 -2.88
N LEU A 48 10.72 -1.93 -2.29
CA LEU A 48 9.42 -2.01 -2.96
C LEU A 48 8.48 -0.98 -2.33
N LEU A 49 7.84 -0.19 -3.20
CA LEU A 49 6.77 0.73 -2.82
C LEU A 49 5.55 0.46 -3.69
N LEU A 50 4.38 0.41 -3.07
CA LEU A 50 3.09 0.34 -3.73
C LEU A 50 2.37 1.66 -3.53
N PHE A 51 2.10 2.39 -4.61
CA PHE A 51 1.11 3.45 -4.60
C PHE A 51 -0.27 2.79 -4.61
N THR A 52 -0.98 2.88 -3.49
CA THR A 52 -2.29 2.26 -3.32
C THR A 52 -3.35 2.98 -4.16
N PRO A 53 -4.56 2.41 -4.34
CA PRO A 53 -5.54 2.95 -5.29
C PRO A 53 -5.91 4.40 -5.01
N ASP A 54 -6.01 4.80 -3.74
CA ASP A 54 -6.18 6.18 -3.31
C ASP A 54 -5.10 7.13 -3.82
N ALA A 55 -3.82 6.76 -3.83
CA ALA A 55 -2.77 7.61 -4.44
C ALA A 55 -2.89 7.71 -5.95
N VAL A 56 -3.35 6.64 -6.62
CA VAL A 56 -3.57 6.64 -8.07
C VAL A 56 -4.72 7.59 -8.41
N VAL A 57 -5.89 7.43 -7.79
CA VAL A 57 -7.09 8.19 -8.15
C VAL A 57 -7.06 9.63 -7.66
N SER A 58 -6.29 9.93 -6.61
CA SER A 58 -6.00 11.31 -6.17
C SER A 58 -4.79 11.94 -6.89
N ASN A 59 -4.21 11.26 -7.88
CA ASN A 59 -3.08 11.75 -8.69
C ASN A 59 -1.82 12.13 -7.87
N GLN A 60 -1.57 11.40 -6.78
CA GLN A 60 -0.44 11.63 -5.86
C GLN A 60 0.84 10.91 -6.27
N VAL A 61 0.78 9.98 -7.23
CA VAL A 61 1.95 9.20 -7.67
C VAL A 61 3.11 10.08 -8.13
N GLY A 62 2.85 11.09 -8.96
CA GLY A 62 3.91 11.98 -9.47
C GLY A 62 4.66 12.72 -8.36
N ALA A 63 3.93 13.24 -7.37
CA ALA A 63 4.51 13.89 -6.20
C ALA A 63 5.35 12.92 -5.37
N GLY A 64 4.87 11.69 -5.20
CA GLY A 64 5.61 10.64 -4.50
C GLY A 64 6.91 10.23 -5.20
N ILE A 65 6.89 10.07 -6.53
CA ILE A 65 8.10 9.76 -7.31
C ILE A 65 9.13 10.88 -7.19
N GLU A 66 8.72 12.15 -7.29
CA GLU A 66 9.63 13.28 -7.12
C GLU A 66 10.18 13.38 -5.70
N PHE A 67 9.36 13.06 -4.69
CA PHE A 67 9.84 12.95 -3.31
C PHE A 67 10.92 11.87 -3.18
N LEU A 68 10.70 10.66 -3.70
CA LEU A 68 11.66 9.55 -3.65
C LEU A 68 12.98 9.91 -4.34
N ARG A 69 12.90 10.55 -5.51
CA ARG A 69 14.07 11.00 -6.27
C ARG A 69 14.93 11.98 -5.48
N ARG A 70 14.32 12.95 -4.80
CA ARG A 70 15.05 13.89 -3.93
C ARG A 70 15.73 13.21 -2.74
N HIS A 71 15.29 12.02 -2.38
CA HIS A 71 15.88 11.20 -1.32
C HIS A 71 16.78 10.07 -1.87
N GLY A 72 17.25 10.19 -3.11
CA GLY A 72 18.26 9.28 -3.67
C GLY A 72 17.72 7.94 -4.15
N TYR A 73 16.40 7.80 -4.33
CA TYR A 73 15.82 6.62 -4.97
C TYR A 73 15.56 6.85 -6.45
N THR A 74 15.85 5.85 -7.27
CA THR A 74 15.44 5.77 -8.68
C THR A 74 14.54 4.56 -8.89
N VAL A 75 13.72 4.57 -9.94
CA VAL A 75 12.82 3.45 -10.23
C VAL A 75 13.47 2.57 -11.29
N ALA A 76 13.76 1.31 -10.94
CA ALA A 76 14.26 0.32 -11.89
C ALA A 76 13.12 -0.30 -12.71
N ALA A 77 11.96 -0.56 -12.08
CA ALA A 77 10.80 -1.11 -12.74
C ALA A 77 9.50 -0.70 -12.05
N HIS A 78 8.39 -0.81 -12.78
CA HIS A 78 7.05 -0.67 -12.22
C HIS A 78 6.07 -1.65 -12.87
N ALA A 79 4.96 -1.89 -12.20
CA ALA A 79 3.86 -2.68 -12.73
C ALA A 79 2.52 -2.24 -12.12
N PRO A 80 1.44 -2.19 -12.91
CA PRO A 80 0.10 -2.13 -12.32
C PRO A 80 -0.18 -3.43 -11.55
N VAL A 81 -0.89 -3.31 -10.44
CA VAL A 81 -1.25 -4.42 -9.56
C VAL A 81 -2.73 -4.32 -9.21
N ARG A 82 -3.52 -5.26 -9.72
CA ARG A 82 -4.89 -5.47 -9.27
C ARG A 82 -4.88 -6.30 -7.99
N LEU A 83 -5.04 -5.64 -6.85
CA LEU A 83 -5.16 -6.35 -5.58
C LEU A 83 -6.51 -7.07 -5.51
N HIS A 84 -6.52 -8.18 -4.80
CA HIS A 84 -7.73 -8.87 -4.36
C HIS A 84 -7.62 -9.19 -2.88
N ARG A 85 -8.72 -9.59 -2.24
CA ARG A 85 -8.77 -9.89 -0.79
C ARG A 85 -7.59 -10.72 -0.27
N HIS A 86 -7.16 -11.76 -1.00
CA HIS A 86 -6.04 -12.59 -0.55
C HIS A 86 -4.69 -11.85 -0.56
N HIS A 87 -4.36 -11.06 -1.59
CA HIS A 87 -3.19 -10.18 -1.58
C HIS A 87 -3.22 -9.24 -0.36
N ILE A 88 -4.39 -8.67 -0.05
CA ILE A 88 -4.54 -7.74 1.07
C ILE A 88 -4.23 -8.45 2.40
N ARG A 89 -4.79 -9.65 2.62
CA ARG A 89 -4.54 -10.43 3.85
C ARG A 89 -3.10 -10.88 3.97
N GLU A 90 -2.42 -11.11 2.85
CA GLU A 90 -1.04 -11.61 2.84
C GLU A 90 -0.01 -10.48 2.99
N ILE A 91 -0.21 -9.34 2.33
CA ILE A 91 0.69 -8.18 2.44
C ILE A 91 0.59 -7.58 3.83
N TRP A 92 -0.63 -7.29 4.29
CA TRP A 92 -0.87 -6.68 5.60
C TRP A 92 -1.09 -7.71 6.70
N ARG A 93 -0.57 -8.94 6.56
CA ARG A 93 -0.84 -10.02 7.53
C ARG A 93 -0.48 -9.62 8.95
N ARG A 94 0.68 -8.98 9.14
CA ARG A 94 1.15 -8.53 10.46
C ARG A 94 0.21 -7.48 11.03
N ASP A 95 0.01 -6.38 10.30
CA ASP A 95 -0.89 -5.30 10.71
C ASP A 95 -2.30 -5.82 11.03
N LEU A 96 -2.87 -6.67 10.18
CA LEU A 96 -4.22 -7.20 10.34
C LEU A 96 -4.36 -8.29 11.41
N SER A 97 -3.24 -8.79 11.97
CA SER A 97 -3.23 -9.74 13.08
C SER A 97 -2.89 -9.08 14.42
N ASP A 98 -2.59 -7.79 14.42
CA ASP A 98 -2.26 -7.02 15.61
C ASP A 98 -3.55 -6.70 16.40
N PRO A 99 -3.65 -7.06 17.69
CA PRO A 99 -4.84 -6.83 18.50
C PRO A 99 -5.31 -5.36 18.47
N GLY A 100 -6.58 -5.17 18.14
CA GLY A 100 -7.20 -3.85 17.95
C GLY A 100 -7.23 -3.36 16.51
N TRP A 101 -6.51 -4.01 15.57
CA TRP A 101 -6.53 -3.67 14.15
C TRP A 101 -7.44 -4.60 13.32
N GLU A 102 -7.74 -5.78 13.84
CA GLU A 102 -8.56 -6.84 13.24
C GLU A 102 -10.07 -6.58 13.30
N THR A 103 -10.50 -5.31 13.30
CA THR A 103 -11.93 -4.99 13.33
C THR A 103 -12.60 -5.28 11.99
N ARG A 104 -13.86 -5.75 12.05
CA ARG A 104 -14.69 -5.99 10.85
C ARG A 104 -14.80 -4.73 9.98
N ASP A 105 -14.91 -3.55 10.60
CA ASP A 105 -14.96 -2.27 9.92
C ASP A 105 -13.69 -2.00 9.11
N ARG A 106 -12.51 -2.18 9.73
CA ARG A 106 -11.23 -1.96 9.06
C ARG A 106 -11.04 -2.92 7.89
N LEU A 107 -11.36 -4.21 8.07
CA LEU A 107 -11.28 -5.19 6.98
C LEU A 107 -12.21 -4.82 5.81
N ALA A 108 -13.44 -4.39 6.09
CA ALA A 108 -14.42 -4.04 5.07
C ALA A 108 -14.00 -2.84 4.23
N ILE A 109 -13.55 -1.74 4.86
CA ILE A 109 -13.06 -0.58 4.10
C ILE A 109 -11.76 -0.90 3.37
N CYS A 110 -10.87 -1.72 3.94
CA CYS A 110 -9.62 -2.09 3.28
C CYS A 110 -9.87 -2.87 1.99
N ASP A 111 -10.81 -3.80 2.00
CA ASP A 111 -11.17 -4.57 0.81
C ASP A 111 -11.74 -3.66 -0.29
N ARG A 112 -12.72 -2.79 0.04
CA ARG A 112 -13.27 -1.85 -0.94
C ARG A 112 -12.20 -0.88 -1.48
N LEU A 113 -11.45 -0.22 -0.58
CA LEU A 113 -10.43 0.76 -0.95
C LEU A 113 -9.32 0.15 -1.81
N LEU A 114 -8.72 -0.96 -1.37
CA LEU A 114 -7.54 -1.52 -2.02
C LEU A 114 -7.88 -2.32 -3.29
N THR A 115 -9.15 -2.68 -3.52
CA THR A 115 -9.60 -3.34 -4.76
C THR A 115 -10.32 -2.40 -5.74
N PHE A 116 -10.53 -1.13 -5.38
CA PHE A 116 -11.24 -0.15 -6.21
C PHE A 116 -10.65 -0.03 -7.63
N THR A 117 -9.35 0.27 -7.71
CA THR A 117 -8.60 0.33 -8.98
C THR A 117 -7.25 -0.37 -8.82
N ASP A 118 -6.49 -0.44 -9.91
CA ASP A 118 -5.11 -0.91 -9.89
C ASP A 118 -4.24 0.02 -9.05
N SER A 119 -3.40 -0.60 -8.21
CA SER A 119 -2.26 0.08 -7.58
C SER A 119 -1.09 0.15 -8.56
N LEU A 120 -0.10 1.00 -8.28
CA LEU A 120 1.17 1.02 -9.02
C LEU A 120 2.30 0.56 -8.10
N ALA A 121 2.83 -0.63 -8.35
CA ALA A 121 4.04 -1.11 -7.69
C ALA A 121 5.27 -0.55 -8.39
N VAL A 122 6.23 -0.04 -7.61
CA VAL A 122 7.53 0.44 -8.10
C VAL A 122 8.65 -0.24 -7.33
N LEU A 123 9.63 -0.77 -8.08
CA LEU A 123 10.89 -1.28 -7.54
C LEU A 123 11.91 -0.16 -7.61
N LEU A 124 12.43 0.19 -6.45
CA LEU A 124 13.33 1.31 -6.23
C LEU A 124 14.74 0.81 -6.02
N VAL A 125 15.72 1.57 -6.52
CA VAL A 125 17.14 1.39 -6.23
C VAL A 125 17.61 2.60 -5.42
N ASP A 126 18.32 2.33 -4.32
CA ASP A 126 19.01 3.37 -3.56
C ASP A 126 20.36 3.69 -4.24
N GLU A 127 20.45 4.91 -4.77
CA GLU A 127 21.63 5.44 -5.47
C GLU A 127 22.63 6.11 -4.52
N SER A 128 22.43 5.99 -3.20
CA SER A 128 23.42 6.45 -2.23
C SER A 128 24.77 5.73 -2.48
N PRO A 129 25.90 6.45 -2.54
CA PRO A 129 27.20 5.84 -2.84
C PRO A 129 27.53 4.66 -1.92
N GLU A 130 27.33 4.86 -0.61
CA GLU A 130 27.58 3.88 0.44
C GLU A 130 26.35 3.82 1.37
N PRO A 131 25.38 2.92 1.11
CA PRO A 131 24.21 2.77 1.97
C PRO A 131 24.61 2.21 3.34
N ASP A 132 24.19 2.87 4.41
CA ASP A 132 24.45 2.46 5.81
C ASP A 132 23.52 1.32 6.29
N ARG A 133 22.43 1.09 5.55
CA ARG A 133 21.38 0.11 5.84
C ARG A 133 20.66 -0.30 4.55
N PRO A 134 19.91 -1.43 4.55
CA PRO A 134 19.11 -1.83 3.41
C PRO A 134 18.11 -0.74 2.98
N ALA A 135 17.99 -0.54 1.66
CA ALA A 135 17.12 0.44 1.03
C ALA A 135 15.66 0.34 1.52
N ALA A 136 15.12 -0.87 1.64
CA ALA A 136 13.76 -1.09 2.17
C ALA A 136 13.56 -0.54 3.59
N ARG A 137 14.56 -0.70 4.47
CA ARG A 137 14.51 -0.18 5.85
C ARG A 137 14.62 1.34 5.87
N ARG A 138 15.50 1.91 5.04
CA ARG A 138 15.64 3.36 4.87
C ARG A 138 14.34 3.98 4.33
N LEU A 139 13.71 3.35 3.34
CA LEU A 139 12.44 3.79 2.80
C LEU A 139 11.32 3.71 3.84
N THR A 140 11.30 2.69 4.68
CA THR A 140 10.31 2.54 5.74
C THR A 140 10.40 3.64 6.79
N ALA A 141 11.61 4.03 7.19
CA ALA A 141 11.81 5.21 8.03
C ALA A 141 11.34 6.49 7.33
N LEU A 142 11.68 6.65 6.04
CA LEU A 142 11.31 7.81 5.23
C LEU A 142 9.81 7.91 4.93
N LYS A 143 9.09 6.77 4.88
CA LYS A 143 7.65 6.67 4.65
C LYS A 143 6.87 7.51 5.65
N GLY A 144 7.32 7.53 6.91
CA GLY A 144 6.68 8.23 8.02
C GLY A 144 5.49 7.49 8.62
N SER A 145 5.01 7.96 9.78
CA SER A 145 3.89 7.33 10.50
C SER A 145 2.62 7.28 9.64
N GLY A 146 1.88 6.18 9.76
CA GLY A 146 0.54 6.08 9.20
C GLY A 146 -0.44 7.03 9.89
N GLU A 147 -0.12 7.42 11.13
CA GLU A 147 -0.97 8.23 11.98
C GLU A 147 -0.75 9.72 11.77
N PRO A 148 -1.78 10.48 11.32
CA PRO A 148 -1.63 11.90 10.97
C PRO A 148 -0.96 12.74 12.06
N GLN A 149 -1.32 12.53 13.33
CA GLN A 149 -0.80 13.30 14.46
C GLN A 149 0.68 13.00 14.78
N GLN A 150 1.21 11.87 14.31
CA GLN A 150 2.60 11.44 14.52
C GLN A 150 3.48 11.68 13.28
N ARG A 151 2.95 12.31 12.22
CA ARG A 151 3.72 12.55 11.00
C ARG A 151 4.68 13.71 11.18
N THR A 152 5.95 13.43 10.94
CA THR A 152 7.00 14.44 10.92
C THR A 152 7.13 15.06 9.54
N ALA A 153 7.37 16.38 9.49
CA ALA A 153 7.73 17.07 8.26
C ALA A 153 8.94 16.39 7.58
N GLY A 154 8.95 16.38 6.25
CA GLY A 154 10.00 15.72 5.47
C GLY A 154 9.84 14.21 5.29
N THR A 155 8.75 13.60 5.78
CA THR A 155 8.39 12.21 5.46
C THR A 155 7.49 12.11 4.23
N LEU A 156 7.47 10.95 3.57
CA LEU A 156 6.68 10.74 2.36
C LEU A 156 5.19 10.97 2.61
N ARG A 157 4.61 10.36 3.66
CA ARG A 157 3.19 10.54 3.99
C ARG A 157 2.82 11.97 4.36
N ALA A 158 3.72 12.72 4.99
CA ALA A 158 3.51 14.15 5.23
C ALA A 158 3.53 14.95 3.91
N SER A 159 4.41 14.60 2.96
CA SER A 159 4.49 15.27 1.66
C SER A 159 3.29 15.01 0.74
N LEU A 160 2.61 13.87 0.92
CA LEU A 160 1.45 13.49 0.13
C LEU A 160 0.11 13.91 0.76
N ASP A 161 0.14 14.58 1.92
CA ASP A 161 -1.04 15.11 2.61
C ASP A 161 -2.18 14.08 2.77
N SER A 162 -1.85 12.87 3.23
CA SER A 162 -2.88 11.85 3.51
C SER A 162 -3.84 12.37 4.60
N PRO A 163 -5.17 12.36 4.40
CA PRO A 163 -6.08 13.07 5.31
C PRO A 163 -6.39 12.28 6.60
N ASN A 164 -6.18 10.96 6.62
CA ASN A 164 -6.46 10.11 7.78
C ASN A 164 -5.60 8.83 7.75
N ASN A 165 -5.83 7.89 8.67
CA ASN A 165 -5.11 6.60 8.74
C ASN A 165 -5.79 5.47 7.93
N VAL A 166 -6.83 5.79 7.17
CA VAL A 166 -7.54 4.87 6.28
C VAL A 166 -6.99 4.98 4.85
N PHE A 167 -6.87 6.22 4.35
CA PHE A 167 -6.21 6.51 3.08
C PHE A 167 -4.70 6.40 3.24
N ARG A 168 -4.17 5.25 2.83
CA ARG A 168 -2.77 4.85 3.01
C ARG A 168 -1.83 5.63 2.09
N LEU A 169 -2.29 5.93 0.86
CA LEU A 169 -1.55 6.44 -0.30
C LEU A 169 -0.36 5.56 -0.75
N VAL A 170 0.44 5.09 0.20
CA VAL A 170 1.62 4.27 -0.03
C VAL A 170 1.74 3.15 0.98
N HIS A 171 2.22 2.00 0.49
CA HIS A 171 2.75 0.89 1.26
C HIS A 171 4.20 0.64 0.85
N ALA A 172 5.07 0.35 1.80
CA ALA A 172 6.47 -0.02 1.53
C ALA A 172 6.81 -1.25 2.35
N SER A 173 7.57 -2.17 1.77
CA SER A 173 8.08 -3.34 2.49
C SER A 173 9.07 -2.91 3.57
N ASP A 174 8.93 -3.47 4.77
CA ASP A 174 9.69 -3.02 5.95
C ASP A 174 11.18 -3.40 5.91
N GLY A 175 11.56 -4.39 5.11
CA GLY A 175 12.92 -4.92 5.02
C GLY A 175 13.16 -5.74 3.74
N PRO A 176 14.42 -6.11 3.46
CA PRO A 176 14.81 -6.83 2.24
C PRO A 176 14.11 -8.19 2.10
N GLU A 177 13.93 -8.93 3.19
CA GLU A 177 13.14 -10.16 3.22
C GLU A 177 11.68 -9.93 2.82
N GLN A 178 11.10 -8.81 3.29
CA GLN A 178 9.72 -8.46 2.99
C GLN A 178 9.57 -7.99 1.53
N VAL A 179 10.59 -7.36 0.94
CA VAL A 179 10.61 -7.05 -0.50
C VAL A 179 10.44 -8.32 -1.34
N LEU A 180 11.23 -9.36 -1.06
CA LEU A 180 11.14 -10.63 -1.79
C LEU A 180 9.80 -11.32 -1.57
N ARG A 181 9.34 -11.38 -0.31
CA ARG A 181 8.04 -11.95 0.04
C ARG A 181 6.90 -11.26 -0.70
N GLU A 182 6.85 -9.93 -0.68
CA GLU A 182 5.77 -9.16 -1.29
C GLU A 182 5.81 -9.22 -2.82
N ILE A 183 6.99 -9.24 -3.44
CA ILE A 183 7.12 -9.53 -4.88
C ILE A 183 6.59 -10.94 -5.20
N GLY A 184 6.83 -11.90 -4.32
CA GLY A 184 6.33 -13.28 -4.42
C GLY A 184 4.81 -13.37 -4.38
N ILE A 185 4.19 -12.56 -3.51
CA ILE A 185 2.73 -12.46 -3.37
C ILE A 185 2.11 -11.78 -4.59
N LEU A 186 2.72 -10.68 -5.06
CA LEU A 186 2.12 -9.79 -6.04
C LEU A 186 2.26 -10.27 -7.49
N PHE A 187 3.29 -11.06 -7.79
CA PHE A 187 3.67 -11.37 -9.16
C PHE A 187 3.95 -12.84 -9.38
N ALA A 188 3.47 -13.35 -10.51
CA ALA A 188 3.85 -14.68 -11.00
C ALA A 188 5.32 -14.71 -11.45
N ALA A 189 5.93 -15.91 -11.44
CA ALA A 189 7.35 -16.14 -11.70
C ALA A 189 7.93 -15.39 -12.92
N ARG A 190 7.23 -15.41 -14.07
CA ARG A 190 7.68 -14.67 -15.27
C ARG A 190 7.85 -13.19 -14.98
N ARG A 191 6.84 -12.57 -14.35
CA ARG A 191 6.85 -11.13 -14.06
C ARG A 191 7.87 -10.79 -12.98
N ARG A 192 8.04 -11.64 -11.94
CA ARG A 192 9.11 -11.47 -10.94
C ARG A 192 10.49 -11.41 -11.59
N ARG A 193 10.80 -12.37 -12.47
CA ARG A 193 12.08 -12.39 -13.20
C ARG A 193 12.30 -11.17 -14.07
N GLU A 194 11.26 -10.64 -14.72
CA GLU A 194 11.36 -9.38 -15.48
C GLU A 194 11.69 -8.19 -14.58
N LEU A 195 11.01 -8.09 -13.43
CA LEU A 195 11.27 -7.04 -12.44
C LEU A 195 12.69 -7.15 -11.86
N PHE A 196 13.15 -8.36 -11.54
CA PHE A 196 14.51 -8.59 -11.05
C PHE A 196 15.58 -8.31 -12.10
N LYS A 197 15.33 -8.62 -13.38
CA LYS A 197 16.27 -8.24 -14.46
C LYS A 197 16.42 -6.73 -14.55
N ALA A 198 15.34 -5.97 -14.41
CA ALA A 198 15.42 -4.51 -14.42
C ALA A 198 16.32 -3.95 -13.29
N LEU A 199 16.36 -4.60 -12.12
CA LEU A 199 17.25 -4.21 -11.02
C LEU A 199 18.74 -4.41 -11.33
N THR A 200 19.09 -5.34 -12.23
CA THR A 200 20.50 -5.60 -12.59
C THR A 200 21.01 -4.72 -13.71
N HIS A 201 20.14 -3.96 -14.37
CA HIS A 201 20.50 -3.00 -15.40
C HIS A 201 20.76 -1.62 -14.79
N ALA A 202 21.53 -0.77 -15.49
CA ALA A 202 21.77 0.62 -15.08
C ALA A 202 20.61 1.56 -15.46
N ASP A 203 19.78 1.15 -16.43
CA ASP A 203 18.66 1.96 -16.90
C ASP A 203 17.63 2.16 -15.78
N ARG A 204 17.07 3.37 -15.73
CA ARG A 204 16.03 3.76 -14.78
C ARG A 204 14.83 4.28 -15.54
N VAL A 205 13.65 4.00 -15.03
CA VAL A 205 12.39 4.47 -15.62
C VAL A 205 12.27 5.98 -15.38
N PRO A 206 12.11 6.80 -16.44
CA PRO A 206 11.93 8.23 -16.28
C PRO A 206 10.63 8.57 -15.53
N ALA A 207 10.68 9.58 -14.65
CA ALA A 207 9.52 10.02 -13.86
C ALA A 207 8.29 10.40 -14.71
N ALA A 208 8.52 10.90 -15.93
CA ALA A 208 7.46 11.24 -16.88
C ALA A 208 6.66 9.99 -17.32
N VAL A 209 7.33 8.85 -17.51
CA VAL A 209 6.68 7.58 -17.88
C VAL A 209 5.80 7.09 -16.73
N LEU A 210 6.36 7.07 -15.51
CA LEU A 210 5.63 6.67 -14.29
C LEU A 210 4.38 7.52 -14.06
N THR A 211 4.50 8.83 -14.26
CA THR A 211 3.38 9.77 -14.11
C THR A 211 2.33 9.56 -15.21
N ALA A 212 2.75 9.29 -16.45
CA ALA A 212 1.83 9.02 -17.55
C ALA A 212 1.03 7.72 -17.31
N ASP A 213 1.71 6.65 -16.88
CA ASP A 213 1.09 5.37 -16.58
C ASP A 213 0.15 5.46 -15.38
N ALA A 214 0.55 6.16 -14.31
CA ALA A 214 -0.32 6.42 -13.16
C ALA A 214 -1.59 7.18 -13.56
N ARG A 215 -1.45 8.21 -14.42
CA ARG A 215 -2.61 8.94 -14.96
C ARG A 215 -3.49 8.06 -15.81
N GLN A 216 -2.93 7.10 -16.55
CA GLN A 216 -3.72 6.13 -17.30
C GLN A 216 -4.55 5.24 -16.39
N LEU A 217 -3.95 4.72 -15.31
CA LEU A 217 -4.69 3.94 -14.30
C LEU A 217 -5.80 4.77 -13.65
N ALA A 218 -5.50 6.03 -13.29
CA ALA A 218 -6.47 6.94 -12.70
C ALA A 218 -7.64 7.25 -13.64
N ARG A 219 -7.39 7.44 -14.95
CA ARG A 219 -8.45 7.69 -15.94
C ARG A 219 -9.47 6.57 -16.01
N THR A 220 -9.05 5.32 -15.86
CA THR A 220 -9.96 4.16 -15.88
C THR A 220 -10.95 4.17 -14.71
N ALA A 221 -10.55 4.71 -13.56
CA ALA A 221 -11.39 4.78 -12.35
C ALA A 221 -12.09 6.15 -12.17
N GLY A 222 -11.70 7.15 -12.96
CA GLY A 222 -12.07 8.55 -12.75
C GLY A 222 -11.24 9.21 -11.63
N PRO A 223 -10.85 10.48 -11.75
CA PRO A 223 -10.21 11.21 -10.65
C PRO A 223 -11.13 11.28 -9.44
N GLN A 224 -10.58 11.05 -8.25
CA GLN A 224 -11.34 11.04 -7.01
C GLN A 224 -10.74 11.95 -5.95
N SER A 225 -11.61 12.53 -5.11
CA SER A 225 -11.21 13.34 -3.96
C SER A 225 -11.06 12.45 -2.72
N LEU A 226 -10.04 12.72 -1.91
CA LEU A 226 -9.90 12.12 -0.58
C LEU A 226 -10.75 12.82 0.48
N ASN A 227 -11.35 13.98 0.15
CA ASN A 227 -12.32 14.64 1.02
C ASN A 227 -13.67 13.92 0.92
N ALA A 228 -14.12 13.34 2.03
CA ALA A 228 -15.37 12.59 2.13
C ALA A 228 -16.63 13.47 2.13
N GLU A 229 -16.52 14.77 2.40
CA GLU A 229 -17.67 15.64 2.59
C GLU A 229 -18.58 15.74 1.34
N PRO A 230 -18.07 15.93 0.11
CA PRO A 230 -18.92 15.92 -1.08
C PRO A 230 -19.62 14.58 -1.31
N SER A 231 -18.94 13.46 -1.01
CA SER A 231 -19.50 12.11 -1.11
C SER A 231 -20.61 11.89 -0.09
N LEU A 232 -20.40 12.34 1.15
CA LEU A 232 -21.41 12.28 2.22
C LEU A 232 -22.68 13.05 1.84
N ARG A 233 -22.55 14.26 1.29
CA ARG A 233 -23.71 15.03 0.82
C ARG A 233 -24.48 14.31 -0.28
N ARG A 234 -23.78 13.77 -1.29
CA ARG A 234 -24.43 12.99 -2.37
C ARG A 234 -25.17 11.76 -1.83
N LEU A 235 -24.57 11.01 -0.91
CA LEU A 235 -25.24 9.86 -0.29
C LEU A 235 -26.45 10.28 0.56
N LEU A 236 -26.36 11.39 1.30
CA LEU A 236 -27.47 11.94 2.08
C LEU A 236 -28.65 12.32 1.18
N ASP A 237 -28.39 13.05 0.10
CA ASP A 237 -29.43 13.49 -0.84
C ASP A 237 -30.11 12.30 -1.54
N ALA A 238 -29.36 11.23 -1.80
CA ALA A 238 -29.87 10.02 -2.45
C ALA A 238 -30.47 8.99 -1.47
N SER A 239 -30.28 9.14 -0.16
CA SER A 239 -30.60 8.11 0.84
C SER A 239 -32.11 7.79 0.91
N PRO A 240 -32.56 6.63 0.38
CA PRO A 240 -33.99 6.37 0.21
C PRO A 240 -34.64 5.74 1.44
N THR A 241 -33.83 5.10 2.30
CA THR A 241 -34.31 4.40 3.50
C THR A 241 -34.00 5.20 4.75
N ALA A 242 -34.91 5.16 5.72
CA ALA A 242 -34.70 5.79 7.02
C ALA A 242 -33.45 5.25 7.74
N ASN A 243 -33.12 3.97 7.53
CA ASN A 243 -31.95 3.33 8.12
C ASN A 243 -30.64 3.93 7.59
N LEU A 244 -30.47 3.97 6.26
CA LEU A 244 -29.30 4.56 5.62
C LEU A 244 -29.19 6.05 5.94
N HIS A 245 -30.30 6.78 5.85
CA HIS A 245 -30.33 8.22 6.16
C HIS A 245 -29.85 8.49 7.59
N ARG A 246 -30.29 7.69 8.58
CA ARG A 246 -29.86 7.83 9.97
C ARG A 246 -28.34 7.69 10.12
N HIS A 247 -27.75 6.64 9.54
CA HIS A 247 -26.29 6.42 9.61
C HIS A 247 -25.50 7.57 8.97
N LEU A 248 -25.94 8.06 7.82
CA LEU A 248 -25.30 9.19 7.14
C LEU A 248 -25.46 10.50 7.93
N ALA A 249 -26.64 10.74 8.51
CA ALA A 249 -26.91 11.92 9.34
C ALA A 249 -26.12 11.90 10.66
N ASP A 250 -25.93 10.72 11.26
CA ASP A 250 -25.06 10.52 12.40
C ASP A 250 -23.61 10.91 12.07
N LEU A 251 -23.07 10.41 10.95
CA LEU A 251 -21.74 10.78 10.47
C LEU A 251 -21.61 12.28 10.20
N ALA A 252 -22.60 12.89 9.54
CA ALA A 252 -22.61 14.32 9.25
C ALA A 252 -22.61 15.18 10.53
N ALA A 253 -23.21 14.67 11.61
CA ALA A 253 -23.20 15.30 12.92
C ALA A 253 -21.97 14.92 13.78
N GLY A 254 -21.00 14.20 13.22
CA GLY A 254 -19.78 13.77 13.92
C GLY A 254 -20.02 12.65 14.94
N ARG A 255 -21.16 11.96 14.88
CA ARG A 255 -21.43 10.79 15.73
C ARG A 255 -20.75 9.55 15.15
N PRO A 256 -20.13 8.69 15.98
CA PRO A 256 -19.46 7.49 15.49
C PRO A 256 -20.44 6.52 14.82
N VAL A 257 -20.02 5.95 13.68
CA VAL A 257 -20.78 4.92 12.96
C VAL A 257 -19.84 3.80 12.53
N HIS A 258 -20.27 2.56 12.75
CA HIS A 258 -19.58 1.38 12.24
C HIS A 258 -19.72 1.28 10.72
N CYS A 259 -18.59 1.17 10.02
CA CYS A 259 -18.55 1.07 8.55
C CYS A 259 -19.37 -0.12 8.04
N TRP A 260 -19.29 -1.24 8.74
CA TRP A 260 -20.01 -2.45 8.39
C TRP A 260 -21.53 -2.23 8.38
N ALA A 261 -22.07 -1.61 9.42
CA ALA A 261 -23.50 -1.32 9.50
C ALA A 261 -23.94 -0.32 8.42
N LEU A 262 -23.09 0.67 8.10
CA LEU A 262 -23.33 1.58 6.99
C LEU A 262 -23.38 0.82 5.65
N TYR A 263 -22.46 -0.11 5.41
CA TYR A 263 -22.41 -0.91 4.19
C TYR A 263 -23.62 -1.85 4.07
N GLU A 264 -24.03 -2.50 5.15
CA GLU A 264 -25.28 -3.29 5.15
C GLU A 264 -26.49 -2.42 4.79
N ALA A 265 -26.61 -1.22 5.38
CA ALA A 265 -27.70 -0.30 5.05
C ALA A 265 -27.67 0.21 3.60
N ILE A 266 -26.48 0.34 3.00
CA ILE A 266 -26.29 0.66 1.59
C ILE A 266 -26.76 -0.52 0.72
N ASP A 267 -26.29 -1.73 1.01
CA ASP A 267 -26.62 -2.94 0.23
C ASP A 267 -28.14 -3.24 0.31
N GLU A 268 -28.75 -3.09 1.49
CA GLU A 268 -30.19 -3.24 1.72
C GLU A 268 -31.05 -2.20 0.99
N SER A 269 -30.49 -1.03 0.65
CA SER A 269 -31.21 0.01 -0.10
C SER A 269 -31.51 -0.39 -1.54
N GLY A 270 -30.76 -1.37 -2.08
CA GLY A 270 -30.87 -1.83 -3.47
C GLY A 270 -30.47 -0.79 -4.52
N LEU A 271 -29.87 0.34 -4.11
CA LEU A 271 -29.39 1.37 -5.02
C LEU A 271 -27.95 1.11 -5.46
N ASP A 272 -27.67 1.49 -6.70
CA ASP A 272 -26.31 1.49 -7.26
C ASP A 272 -25.66 2.85 -6.96
N PHE A 273 -24.81 2.89 -5.93
CA PHE A 273 -24.05 4.08 -5.57
C PHE A 273 -22.69 4.10 -6.27
N ILE A 274 -22.14 5.31 -6.45
CA ILE A 274 -20.75 5.46 -6.87
C ILE A 274 -19.87 4.84 -5.79
N GLU A 275 -19.13 3.76 -6.13
CA GLU A 275 -18.34 3.01 -5.16
C GLU A 275 -17.33 3.90 -4.41
N TRP A 276 -16.74 4.91 -5.05
CA TRP A 276 -15.86 5.84 -4.36
C TRP A 276 -16.56 6.66 -3.28
N ASP A 277 -17.84 6.99 -3.45
CA ASP A 277 -18.60 7.70 -2.43
C ASP A 277 -18.77 6.84 -1.17
N VAL A 278 -19.03 5.55 -1.37
CA VAL A 278 -19.11 4.56 -0.30
C VAL A 278 -17.76 4.38 0.40
N ILE A 279 -16.66 4.34 -0.35
CA ILE A 279 -15.29 4.27 0.19
C ILE A 279 -14.97 5.53 1.01
N ALA A 280 -15.21 6.72 0.47
CA ALA A 280 -14.86 7.97 1.14
C ALA A 280 -15.65 8.17 2.44
N VAL A 281 -16.96 7.89 2.42
CA VAL A 281 -17.79 7.96 3.63
C VAL A 281 -17.45 6.85 4.63
N GLY A 282 -17.12 5.64 4.15
CA GLY A 282 -16.60 4.58 5.03
C GLY A 282 -15.28 4.96 5.69
N ALA A 283 -14.37 5.63 4.97
CA ALA A 283 -13.12 6.13 5.55
C ALA A 283 -13.37 7.20 6.63
N LEU A 284 -14.35 8.08 6.42
CA LEU A 284 -14.81 9.03 7.44
C LEU A 284 -15.39 8.30 8.66
N ALA A 285 -16.24 7.29 8.43
CA ALA A 285 -16.85 6.50 9.49
C ALA A 285 -15.82 5.77 10.35
N LEU A 286 -14.86 5.08 9.74
CA LEU A 286 -13.78 4.42 10.49
C LEU A 286 -12.93 5.42 11.28
N SER A 287 -12.67 6.60 10.71
CA SER A 287 -11.91 7.65 11.39
C SER A 287 -12.66 8.26 12.58
N SER A 288 -13.98 8.12 12.64
CA SER A 288 -14.83 8.60 13.75
C SER A 288 -14.91 7.61 14.92
N LEU A 289 -14.49 6.36 14.74
CA LEU A 289 -14.55 5.35 15.79
C LEU A 289 -13.45 5.61 16.84
N PRO A 290 -13.75 5.42 18.14
CA PRO A 290 -12.72 5.45 19.16
C PRO A 290 -11.71 4.34 18.88
N ARG A 291 -10.43 4.64 19.05
CA ARG A 291 -9.41 3.59 18.97
C ARG A 291 -9.52 2.64 20.15
N PRO A 292 -9.22 1.35 19.95
CA PRO A 292 -8.89 0.51 21.09
C PRO A 292 -7.71 1.14 21.85
N PRO A 293 -7.71 1.09 23.18
CA PRO A 293 -6.58 1.58 23.97
C PRO A 293 -5.31 0.86 23.54
N GLU A 294 -4.23 1.60 23.30
CA GLU A 294 -2.89 1.00 23.18
C GLU A 294 -2.57 0.33 24.52
N GLU A 295 -2.37 -0.99 24.54
CA GLU A 295 -1.82 -1.64 25.72
C GLU A 295 -0.41 -1.10 25.93
N ALA A 296 -0.21 -0.42 27.08
CA ALA A 296 1.03 0.24 27.48
C ALA A 296 2.13 -0.74 27.89
#